data_AF-B7PK36-F1
#
_entry.id   AF-B7PK36-F1
#
_cell.length_a   1.000
_cell.length_b   1.000
_cell.length_c   1.000
_cell.angle_alpha   90.00
_cell.angle_beta   90.00
_cell.angle_gamma   90.00
#
_symmetry.space_group_name_H-M   'P 1'
#
loop_
_entity.id
_entity.type
_entity.pdbx_description
1 polymer ?
#
loop_
_entity_poly.entity_id
_entity_poly.type
_entity_poly.pdbx_seq_one_letter_code
_entity_poly.pdbx_strand_id
1 'polypeptide(L)'
;MFIQKAMQPANVCDVLDYATTHGSITKFDSVIDRLLEENAEQVLESSAFVSASRDIVIKILKHPRLCLNEYDVIESVYTWAIANCAQGTDESYAAVLRETMRPFLPELRFLTLTSVEFVEAW
;
A
#
# COMPACT_ATOMS: atom_id res chain seq x y z
N MET A 1 5.48 -5.84 -24.38
CA MET A 1 4.09 -6.35 -24.49
C MET A 1 3.10 -5.24 -24.16
N PHE A 2 1.86 -5.25 -24.64
CA PHE A 2 0.90 -4.12 -24.48
C PHE A 2 0.71 -3.68 -23.02
N ILE A 3 0.53 -4.63 -22.08
CA ILE A 3 0.33 -4.33 -20.65
C ILE A 3 1.50 -3.55 -20.07
N GLN A 4 2.76 -4.01 -20.25
CA GLN A 4 3.95 -3.32 -19.75
C GLN A 4 4.07 -1.87 -20.25
N LYS A 5 3.58 -1.56 -21.46
CA LYS A 5 3.57 -0.20 -22.02
C LYS A 5 2.47 0.69 -21.45
N ALA A 6 1.42 0.10 -20.88
CA ALA A 6 0.28 0.77 -20.27
C ALA A 6 0.36 0.85 -18.74
N MET A 7 1.42 0.27 -18.14
CA MET A 7 1.65 0.37 -16.70
C MET A 7 2.02 1.80 -16.32
N GLN A 8 1.38 2.29 -15.27
CA GLN A 8 1.58 3.60 -14.68
C GLN A 8 1.38 3.48 -13.17
N PRO A 9 1.83 4.46 -12.37
CA PRO A 9 1.75 4.36 -10.90
C PRO A 9 0.34 3.98 -10.41
N ALA A 10 -0.69 4.59 -11.02
CA ALA A 10 -2.09 4.41 -10.66
C ALA A 10 -2.69 3.01 -10.88
N ASN A 11 -2.01 2.10 -11.59
CA ASN A 11 -2.53 0.74 -11.85
C ASN A 11 -1.59 -0.39 -11.40
N VAL A 12 -0.55 -0.08 -10.63
CA VAL A 12 0.40 -1.09 -10.14
C VAL A 12 -0.30 -2.17 -9.32
N CYS A 13 -1.23 -1.80 -8.45
CA CYS A 13 -1.97 -2.75 -7.61
C CYS A 13 -2.86 -3.69 -8.43
N ASP A 14 -3.56 -3.16 -9.45
CA ASP A 14 -4.38 -3.97 -10.36
C ASP A 14 -3.53 -4.98 -11.15
N VAL A 15 -2.34 -4.55 -11.60
CA VAL A 15 -1.41 -5.43 -12.32
C VAL A 15 -0.85 -6.51 -11.40
N LEU A 16 -0.56 -6.19 -10.14
CA LEU A 16 -0.12 -7.17 -9.15
C LEU A 16 -1.21 -8.20 -8.84
N ASP A 17 -2.46 -7.76 -8.72
CA ASP A 17 -3.61 -8.64 -8.50
C ASP A 17 -3.82 -9.57 -9.72
N TYR A 18 -3.80 -9.00 -10.93
CA TYR A 18 -3.84 -9.77 -12.17
C TYR A 18 -2.72 -10.81 -12.24
N ALA A 19 -1.48 -10.41 -11.95
CA ALA A 19 -0.32 -11.29 -12.03
C ALA A 19 -0.34 -12.40 -10.98
N THR A 20 -0.86 -12.13 -9.79
CA THR A 20 -1.07 -13.11 -8.72
C THR A 20 -2.15 -14.12 -9.11
N THR A 21 -3.26 -13.65 -9.68
CA THR A 21 -4.37 -14.50 -10.12
C THR A 21 -4.00 -15.40 -11.31
N HIS A 22 -3.15 -14.91 -12.23
CA HIS A 22 -2.81 -15.62 -13.48
C HIS A 22 -1.40 -16.21 -13.49
N GLY A 23 -0.72 -16.31 -12.34
CA GLY A 23 0.59 -16.94 -12.19
C GLY A 23 1.72 -16.28 -12.99
N SER A 24 1.59 -14.99 -13.34
CA SER A 24 2.53 -14.25 -14.20
C SER A 24 3.38 -13.24 -13.41
N ILE A 25 3.66 -13.54 -12.14
CA ILE A 25 4.21 -12.58 -11.15
C ILE A 25 5.46 -11.88 -11.69
N THR A 26 6.43 -12.63 -12.24
CA THR A 26 7.74 -12.10 -12.61
C THR A 26 7.78 -11.26 -13.88
N LYS A 27 6.68 -11.24 -14.65
CA LYS A 27 6.64 -10.61 -15.98
C LYS A 27 6.66 -9.09 -15.91
N PHE A 28 6.26 -8.54 -14.78
CA PHE A 28 6.09 -7.10 -14.58
C PHE A 28 7.10 -6.52 -13.60
N ASP A 29 7.90 -7.35 -12.92
CA ASP A 29 8.83 -6.96 -11.86
C ASP A 29 9.68 -5.74 -12.23
N SER A 30 10.34 -5.76 -13.39
CA SER A 30 11.21 -4.63 -13.79
C SER A 30 10.48 -3.29 -13.96
N VAL A 31 9.20 -3.33 -14.34
CA VAL A 31 8.38 -2.12 -14.50
C VAL A 31 7.83 -1.68 -13.14
N ILE A 32 7.44 -2.63 -12.30
CA ILE A 32 6.97 -2.39 -10.92
C ILE A 32 8.10 -1.82 -10.07
N ASP A 33 9.29 -2.41 -10.14
CA ASP A 33 10.53 -1.92 -9.52
C ASP A 33 10.74 -0.44 -9.84
N ARG A 34 10.72 -0.10 -11.14
CA ARG A 34 10.92 1.27 -11.60
C ARG A 34 9.83 2.21 -11.10
N LEU A 35 8.56 1.81 -11.16
CA LEU A 35 7.45 2.65 -10.72
C LEU A 35 7.46 2.86 -9.19
N LEU A 36 7.87 1.88 -8.41
CA LEU A 36 8.02 2.03 -6.95
C LEU A 36 9.26 2.83 -6.58
N GLU A 37 10.32 2.80 -7.39
CA GLU A 37 11.53 3.58 -7.15
C GLU A 37 11.35 5.05 -7.54
N GLU A 38 10.64 5.33 -8.64
CA GLU A 38 10.47 6.68 -9.20
C GLU A 38 9.16 7.36 -8.77
N ASN A 39 8.12 6.59 -8.43
CA ASN A 39 6.75 7.09 -8.28
C ASN A 39 5.99 6.46 -7.10
N ALA A 40 6.68 6.01 -6.03
CA ALA A 40 6.05 5.36 -4.87
C ALA A 40 4.84 6.13 -4.32
N GLU A 41 4.97 7.43 -4.11
CA GLU A 41 3.89 8.31 -3.62
C GLU A 41 2.62 8.16 -4.48
N GLN A 42 2.75 8.31 -5.79
CA GLN A 42 1.64 8.18 -6.73
C GLN A 42 1.05 6.76 -6.77
N VAL A 43 1.85 5.73 -6.48
CA VAL A 43 1.33 4.35 -6.34
C VAL A 43 0.47 4.23 -5.09
N LEU A 44 0.97 4.72 -3.95
CA LEU A 44 0.32 4.60 -2.64
C LEU A 44 -0.92 5.49 -2.50
N GLU A 45 -0.94 6.65 -3.16
CA GLU A 45 -2.12 7.53 -3.22
C GLU A 45 -3.19 7.07 -4.22
N SER A 46 -2.89 6.07 -5.04
CA SER A 46 -3.81 5.65 -6.10
C SER A 46 -5.09 5.01 -5.56
N SER A 47 -6.20 5.20 -6.28
CA SER A 47 -7.46 4.50 -5.98
C SER A 47 -7.31 2.98 -6.05
N ALA A 48 -6.41 2.48 -6.90
CA ALA A 48 -6.07 1.07 -7.00
C ALA A 48 -5.41 0.56 -5.71
N PHE A 49 -4.55 1.36 -5.07
CA PHE A 49 -3.99 1.01 -3.76
C PHE A 49 -5.08 1.00 -2.68
N VAL A 50 -5.89 2.06 -2.57
CA VAL A 50 -6.97 2.15 -1.58
C VAL A 50 -7.98 0.99 -1.70
N SER A 51 -8.26 0.54 -2.93
CA SER A 51 -9.17 -0.56 -3.21
C SER A 51 -8.50 -1.95 -3.19
N ALA A 52 -7.18 -2.01 -3.02
CA ALA A 52 -6.43 -3.25 -3.08
C ALA A 52 -6.76 -4.15 -1.90
N SER A 53 -6.63 -5.46 -2.10
CA SER A 53 -6.69 -6.41 -0.99
C SER A 53 -5.52 -6.21 -0.03
N ARG A 54 -5.72 -6.58 1.24
CA ARG A 54 -4.68 -6.53 2.27
C ARG A 54 -3.37 -7.19 1.83
N ASP A 55 -3.45 -8.31 1.13
CA ASP A 55 -2.26 -9.07 0.70
C ASP A 55 -1.46 -8.31 -0.36
N ILE A 56 -2.15 -7.58 -1.25
CA ILE A 56 -1.50 -6.70 -2.24
C ILE A 56 -0.84 -5.51 -1.55
N VAL A 57 -1.52 -4.88 -0.57
CA VAL A 57 -0.94 -3.79 0.23
C VAL A 57 0.33 -4.27 0.94
N ILE A 58 0.28 -5.40 1.66
CA ILE A 58 1.46 -5.98 2.32
C ILE A 58 2.59 -6.25 1.31
N LYS A 59 2.25 -6.75 0.11
CA LYS A 59 3.23 -7.01 -0.95
C LYS A 59 3.93 -5.73 -1.43
N ILE A 60 3.20 -4.61 -1.54
CA ILE A 60 3.76 -3.30 -1.86
C ILE A 60 4.66 -2.80 -0.71
N LEU A 61 4.21 -2.87 0.54
CA LEU A 61 4.97 -2.41 1.71
C LEU A 61 6.28 -3.19 1.88
N LYS A 62 6.28 -4.49 1.59
CA LYS A 62 7.47 -5.36 1.62
C LYS A 62 8.40 -5.16 0.44
N HIS A 63 8.00 -4.36 -0.56
CA HIS A 63 8.72 -4.30 -1.80
C HIS A 63 10.05 -3.55 -1.62
N PRO A 64 11.21 -4.16 -1.96
CA PRO A 64 12.52 -3.58 -1.66
C PRO A 64 12.81 -2.28 -2.42
N ARG A 65 12.04 -2.00 -3.49
CA ARG A 65 12.13 -0.78 -4.29
C ARG A 65 11.15 0.31 -3.86
N LEU A 66 10.33 0.09 -2.84
CA LEU A 66 9.45 1.13 -2.32
C LEU A 66 10.30 2.25 -1.69
N CYS A 67 10.52 3.31 -2.46
CA CYS A 67 11.36 4.44 -2.07
C CYS A 67 10.46 5.63 -1.70
N LEU A 68 9.96 5.64 -0.46
CA LEU A 68 9.15 6.72 0.09
C LEU A 68 9.56 6.96 1.55
N ASN A 69 9.37 8.19 2.04
CA ASN A 69 9.55 8.44 3.46
C ASN A 69 8.48 7.66 4.25
N GLU A 70 8.84 7.26 5.48
CA GLU A 70 7.98 6.35 6.23
C GLU A 70 6.69 7.01 6.70
N TYR A 71 6.69 8.33 6.90
CA TYR A 71 5.48 9.07 7.28
C TYR A 71 4.39 8.93 6.21
N ASP A 72 4.72 9.19 4.94
CA ASP A 72 3.76 9.06 3.83
C ASP A 72 3.28 7.61 3.64
N VAL A 73 4.15 6.63 3.92
CA VAL A 73 3.76 5.21 3.91
C VAL A 73 2.69 4.94 4.98
N ILE A 74 2.89 5.44 6.20
CA ILE A 74 1.94 5.29 7.30
C ILE A 74 0.62 5.99 6.97
N GLU A 75 0.66 7.22 6.46
CA GLU A 75 -0.53 7.97 6.06
C GLU A 75 -1.33 7.24 4.97
N SER A 76 -0.65 6.68 3.99
CA SER A 76 -1.28 5.90 2.91
C SER A 76 -1.94 4.63 3.42
N VAL A 77 -1.27 3.89 4.30
CA VAL A 77 -1.83 2.68 4.94
C VAL A 77 -3.01 3.02 5.85
N TYR A 78 -2.94 4.14 6.56
CA TYR A 78 -4.04 4.64 7.39
C TYR A 78 -5.25 5.02 6.54
N THR A 79 -5.04 5.69 5.40
CA THR A 79 -6.07 6.02 4.42
C THR A 79 -6.74 4.75 3.86
N TRP A 80 -5.93 3.74 3.50
CA TRP A 80 -6.43 2.42 3.11
C TRP A 80 -7.29 1.80 4.22
N ALA A 81 -6.84 1.84 5.47
CA ALA A 81 -7.54 1.24 6.59
C ALA A 81 -8.88 1.93 6.88
N ILE A 82 -8.95 3.27 6.80
CA ILE A 82 -10.20 4.02 6.91
C ILE A 82 -11.19 3.59 5.82
N ALA A 83 -10.74 3.51 4.56
CA ALA A 83 -11.58 3.12 3.43
C ALA A 83 -12.09 1.66 3.54
N ASN A 84 -11.31 0.79 4.18
CA ASN A 84 -11.63 -0.63 4.34
C ASN A 84 -12.23 -0.99 5.71
N CYS A 85 -12.44 0.00 6.60
CA CYS A 85 -13.22 -0.21 7.81
C CYS A 85 -14.70 -0.39 7.45
N ALA A 86 -15.27 -1.52 7.83
CA ALA A 86 -16.69 -1.78 7.64
C ALA A 86 -17.53 -0.74 8.40
N GLN A 87 -18.29 0.09 7.69
CA GLN A 87 -19.33 0.91 8.30
C GLN A 87 -20.54 0.01 8.59
N GLY A 88 -20.80 -0.32 9.86
CA GLY A 88 -22.07 -0.92 10.26
C GLY A 88 -22.04 -2.09 11.26
N THR A 89 -21.19 -2.05 12.28
CA THR A 89 -21.32 -2.97 13.42
C THR A 89 -21.34 -2.20 14.74
N ASP A 90 -21.96 -2.79 15.78
CA ASP A 90 -22.02 -2.26 17.16
C ASP A 90 -20.62 -2.07 17.80
N GLU A 91 -19.56 -2.54 17.13
CA GLU A 91 -18.18 -2.30 17.55
C GLU A 91 -17.78 -0.84 17.35
N SER A 92 -17.02 -0.31 18.31
CA SER A 92 -16.43 1.02 18.17
C SER A 92 -15.57 1.07 16.90
N TYR A 93 -15.81 2.06 16.04
CA TYR A 93 -15.00 2.34 14.85
C TYR A 93 -13.48 2.31 15.13
N ALA A 94 -13.06 2.79 16.30
CA ALA A 94 -11.66 2.76 16.73
C ALA A 94 -11.11 1.34 16.93
N ALA A 95 -11.93 0.40 17.41
CA ALA A 95 -11.54 -1.00 17.56
C ALA A 95 -11.37 -1.67 16.20
N VAL A 96 -12.33 -1.46 15.28
CA VAL A 96 -12.27 -1.99 13.90
C VAL A 96 -11.03 -1.46 13.18
N LEU A 97 -10.76 -0.15 13.27
CA LEU A 97 -9.58 0.46 12.65
C LEU A 97 -8.27 -0.13 13.19
N ARG A 98 -8.19 -0.35 14.51
CA ARG A 98 -7.01 -0.98 15.13
C ARG A 98 -6.81 -2.41 14.63
N GLU A 99 -7.87 -3.20 14.50
CA GLU A 99 -7.79 -4.56 13.95
C GLU A 99 -7.40 -4.55 12.46
N THR A 100 -7.94 -3.62 11.69
CA THR A 100 -7.61 -3.43 10.27
C THR A 100 -6.15 -3.04 10.07
N MET A 101 -5.59 -2.19 10.95
CA MET A 101 -4.20 -1.73 10.88
C MET A 101 -3.18 -2.77 11.38
N ARG A 102 -3.57 -3.64 12.31
CA ARG A 102 -2.67 -4.58 12.99
C ARG A 102 -1.74 -5.38 12.06
N PRO A 103 -2.21 -5.91 10.91
CA PRO A 103 -1.35 -6.69 10.01
C PRO A 103 -0.21 -5.88 9.37
N PHE A 104 -0.31 -4.55 9.29
CA PHE A 104 0.70 -3.71 8.65
C PHE A 104 1.77 -3.22 9.63
N LEU A 105 1.47 -3.19 10.94
CA LEU A 105 2.39 -2.69 11.97
C LEU A 105 3.81 -3.29 11.90
N PRO A 106 4.01 -4.60 11.60
CA PRO A 106 5.36 -5.16 11.47
C PRO A 106 6.13 -4.67 10.24
N GLU A 107 5.43 -4.14 9.23
CA GLU A 107 6.02 -3.68 7.97
C GLU A 107 6.35 -2.18 8.01
N LEU A 108 5.80 -1.46 9.00
CA LEU A 108 6.01 -0.03 9.20
C LEU A 108 7.26 0.21 10.08
N ARG A 109 8.13 1.10 9.63
CA ARG A 109 9.43 1.41 10.25
C ARG A 109 9.31 2.60 11.20
N PHE A 110 8.49 2.49 12.25
CA PHE A 110 8.24 3.59 13.21
C PHE A 110 9.50 4.26 13.79
N LEU A 111 10.63 3.55 13.87
CA LEU A 111 11.90 4.07 14.36
C LEU A 111 12.60 5.04 13.39
N THR A 112 12.13 5.16 12.15
CA THR A 112 12.66 6.13 11.18
C THR A 112 11.91 7.46 11.23
N LEU A 113 10.82 7.55 11.99
CA LEU A 113 10.08 8.79 12.18
C LEU A 113 10.82 9.71 13.15
N THR A 114 10.73 11.01 12.89
CA THR A 114 11.04 12.03 13.88
C THR A 114 9.99 12.01 15.00
N SER A 115 10.30 12.66 16.13
CA SER A 115 9.34 12.80 17.23
C SER A 115 8.08 13.56 16.83
N VAL A 116 8.17 14.47 15.84
CA VAL A 116 7.02 15.24 15.34
C VAL A 116 6.15 14.34 14.49
N GLU A 117 6.73 13.68 13.48
CA GLU A 117 6.01 12.75 12.60
C GLU A 117 5.36 11.60 13.38
N PHE A 118 6.02 11.10 14.43
CA PHE A 118 5.45 10.04 15.27
C PHE A 118 4.16 10.47 15.99
N VAL A 119 4.05 11.75 16.37
CA VAL A 119 2.87 12.30 17.05
C VAL A 119 1.78 12.66 16.03
N GLU A 120 2.17 13.15 14.85
CA GLU A 120 1.22 13.59 13.80
C GLU A 120 0.64 12.42 12.99
N ALA A 121 1.29 11.26 12.96
CA ALA A 121 0.83 10.10 12.21
C ALA A 121 -0.45 9.40 12.75
N TRP A 122 -1.08 9.90 13.84
CA TRP A 122 -2.21 9.27 14.53
C TRP A 122 -3.29 10.25 15.02
#